data_AF-A0A1I1HTS2-F1
#
_entry.id   AF-A0A1I1HTS2-F1
#
_cell.length_a   1.000
_cell.length_b   1.000
_cell.length_c   1.000
_cell.angle_alpha   90.00
_cell.angle_beta   90.00
_cell.angle_gamma   90.00
#
_symmetry.space_group_name_H-M   'P 1'
#
loop_
_entity.id
_entity.type
_entity.pdbx_description
1 polymer ?
#
loop_
_entity_poly.entity_id
_entity_poly.type
_entity_poly.pdbx_seq_one_letter_code
_entity_poly.pdbx_strand_id
1 'polypeptide(L)'
;MKRILSLSIASLLTFSSLSASAVSNEVVIPELLNSSTISSVSADRPSLVTSTYRTSMFLNQGQRKTLWKTFSKEADYNQLAAFVAISYGDLRSVSCRISLYNGSSSQAFKQLNCGRSQQWNPTTPDVPVLNSTLRAKIELYNADFTQSSKLVNLILTPNFATTDDNDSDGLPGWFETLRNLSDSDATDADSDRDLDGYTAFEEYQAGTHPSDSNSKPL
;
A
#
# COMPACT_ATOMS: atom_id res chain seq x y z
N MET A 1 1.90 61.55 60.91
CA MET A 1 1.22 61.15 62.17
C MET A 1 0.13 60.17 61.75
N LYS A 2 -0.03 58.92 62.23
CA LYS A 2 0.22 58.22 63.49
C LYS A 2 0.43 56.71 63.20
N ARG A 3 1.21 56.03 64.06
CA ARG A 3 1.27 54.57 64.24
C ARG A 3 0.00 54.04 64.92
N ILE A 4 -0.27 52.72 64.85
CA ILE A 4 -0.62 51.82 65.99
C ILE A 4 -0.54 50.34 65.54
N LEU A 5 -0.10 49.48 66.48
CA LEU A 5 0.15 48.02 66.45
C LEU A 5 -1.08 47.17 66.85
N SER A 6 -1.04 45.86 66.52
CA SER A 6 -1.19 44.64 67.40
C SER A 6 -1.83 43.48 66.60
N LEU A 7 -1.37 42.22 66.47
CA LEU A 7 -0.78 41.11 67.27
C LEU A 7 -1.79 40.11 67.91
N SER A 8 -1.77 38.84 67.45
CA SER A 8 -2.00 37.56 68.18
C SER A 8 -1.86 36.38 67.18
N ILE A 9 -0.85 35.50 67.21
CA ILE A 9 -0.47 34.38 68.11
C ILE A 9 -1.45 33.18 68.07
N ALA A 10 -0.97 32.03 67.58
CA ALA A 10 -1.14 30.71 68.22
C ALA A 10 -0.19 29.66 67.62
N SER A 11 0.45 28.90 68.52
CA SER A 11 1.61 28.03 68.32
C SER A 11 1.30 26.58 67.90
N LEU A 12 2.31 25.93 67.32
CA LEU A 12 2.45 24.47 67.19
C LEU A 12 2.45 23.78 68.58
N LEU A 13 1.99 22.52 68.64
CA LEU A 13 2.65 21.42 69.36
C LEU A 13 2.08 20.05 68.94
N THR A 14 3.00 19.09 68.95
CA THR A 14 3.03 17.68 68.51
C THR A 14 2.18 16.71 69.33
N PHE A 15 1.85 15.52 68.80
CA PHE A 15 1.93 14.25 69.54
C PHE A 15 2.09 13.04 68.60
N SER A 16 2.95 12.11 69.01
CA SER A 16 3.23 10.81 68.42
C SER A 16 2.97 9.68 69.43
N SER A 17 2.83 8.44 68.91
CA SER A 17 2.80 7.12 69.58
C SER A 17 1.45 6.69 70.22
N LEU A 18 1.03 5.42 70.31
CA LEU A 18 1.60 4.09 70.04
C LEU A 18 0.47 3.03 69.94
N SER A 19 0.64 2.02 69.06
CA SER A 19 0.16 0.61 69.02
C SER A 19 -1.08 0.09 69.80
N ALA A 20 -1.92 -0.73 69.12
CA ALA A 20 -2.28 -2.10 69.55
C ALA A 20 -3.07 -2.91 68.48
N SER A 21 -2.48 -4.03 68.05
CA SER A 21 -3.03 -5.36 67.72
C SER A 21 -4.34 -5.56 66.94
N ALA A 22 -4.24 -6.24 65.78
CA ALA A 22 -5.17 -7.33 65.42
C ALA A 22 -4.46 -8.38 64.56
N VAL A 23 -4.68 -9.64 64.95
CA VAL A 23 -4.05 -10.88 64.49
C VAL A 23 -4.86 -11.50 63.33
N SER A 24 -4.10 -12.02 62.36
CA SER A 24 -4.39 -13.07 61.36
C SER A 24 -5.72 -13.10 60.60
N ASN A 25 -5.63 -12.87 59.29
CA ASN A 25 -5.93 -13.92 58.30
C ASN A 25 -5.12 -13.64 57.03
N GLU A 26 -4.09 -14.46 56.79
CA GLU A 26 -3.37 -14.51 55.52
C GLU A 26 -4.31 -15.04 54.44
N VAL A 27 -4.64 -14.20 53.46
CA VAL A 27 -4.94 -14.67 52.11
C VAL A 27 -3.67 -14.48 51.31
N VAL A 28 -2.95 -15.58 51.09
CA VAL A 28 -1.81 -15.64 50.19
C VAL A 28 -2.33 -15.36 48.78
N ILE A 29 -2.18 -14.12 48.32
CA ILE A 29 -2.27 -13.80 46.89
C ILE A 29 -0.86 -13.95 46.35
N PRO A 30 -0.58 -14.93 45.46
CA PRO A 30 0.74 -15.06 44.90
C PRO A 30 1.05 -13.81 44.08
N GLU A 31 2.23 -13.26 44.34
CA GLU A 31 2.92 -12.24 43.56
C GLU A 31 2.80 -12.61 42.08
N LEU A 32 1.91 -11.92 41.37
CA LEU A 32 1.82 -11.99 39.91
C LEU A 32 3.11 -11.38 39.37
N LEU A 33 4.10 -12.26 39.22
CA LEU A 33 5.23 -12.12 38.33
C LEU A 33 4.74 -11.39 37.09
N ASN A 34 5.38 -10.26 36.85
CA ASN A 34 5.25 -9.40 35.70
C ASN A 34 5.63 -10.20 34.44
N SER A 35 4.76 -11.11 34.02
CA SER A 35 4.77 -11.70 32.70
C SER A 35 4.02 -10.73 31.82
N SER A 36 4.73 -9.69 31.40
CA SER A 36 4.46 -9.08 30.12
C SER A 36 4.62 -10.16 29.05
N THR A 37 3.62 -11.03 28.91
CA THR A 37 3.25 -11.51 27.58
C THR A 37 2.88 -10.26 26.84
N ILE A 38 3.88 -9.65 26.21
CA ILE A 38 3.68 -8.91 24.99
C ILE A 38 3.08 -9.97 24.06
N SER A 39 1.75 -10.07 24.07
CA SER A 39 1.04 -10.49 22.87
C SER A 39 1.55 -9.50 21.84
N SER A 40 2.51 -9.94 21.03
CA SER A 40 2.72 -9.35 19.73
C SER A 40 1.40 -9.56 19.02
N VAL A 41 0.48 -8.61 19.19
CA VAL A 41 -0.48 -8.29 18.16
C VAL A 41 0.41 -8.04 16.97
N SER A 42 0.56 -9.04 16.10
CA SER A 42 1.12 -8.84 14.77
C SER A 42 0.29 -7.70 14.22
N ALA A 43 0.87 -6.51 14.14
CA ALA A 43 0.26 -5.46 13.36
C ALA A 43 0.13 -6.07 11.97
N ASP A 44 -1.11 -6.37 11.59
CA ASP A 44 -1.44 -7.04 10.34
C ASP A 44 -0.87 -6.19 9.21
N ARG A 45 0.29 -6.62 8.71
CA ARG A 45 1.03 -5.86 7.71
C ARG A 45 0.29 -6.10 6.40
N PRO A 46 -0.18 -5.05 5.71
CA PRO A 46 -0.94 -5.27 4.48
C PRO A 46 -0.07 -5.99 3.47
N SER A 47 -0.65 -6.91 2.70
CA SER A 47 0.03 -7.59 1.60
C SER A 47 0.38 -6.64 0.44
N LEU A 48 -0.25 -5.45 0.41
CA LEU A 48 -0.14 -4.45 -0.64
C LEU A 48 0.02 -3.03 -0.09
N VAL A 49 0.97 -2.27 -0.64
CA VAL A 49 1.09 -0.82 -0.45
C VAL A 49 1.08 -0.10 -1.80
N THR A 50 0.41 1.05 -1.85
CA THR A 50 0.22 1.79 -3.10
C THR A 50 0.90 3.15 -3.04
N SER A 51 1.42 3.62 -4.17
CA SER A 51 1.99 4.96 -4.28
C SER A 51 1.34 5.69 -5.44
N THR A 52 0.67 6.82 -5.19
CA THR A 52 -0.03 7.56 -6.26
C THR A 52 0.74 8.82 -6.65
N TYR A 53 0.96 8.99 -7.96
CA TYR A 53 1.52 10.20 -8.55
C TYR A 53 0.52 10.80 -9.54
N ARG A 54 0.25 12.10 -9.40
CA ARG A 54 -0.65 12.86 -10.28
C ARG A 54 0.12 13.99 -10.93
N THR A 55 -0.08 14.18 -12.23
CA THR A 55 0.52 15.30 -12.94
C THR A 55 -0.35 15.76 -14.10
N SER A 56 -0.22 17.05 -14.44
CA SER A 56 -0.94 17.71 -15.50
C SER A 56 0.03 18.54 -16.33
N MET A 57 -0.09 18.51 -17.65
CA MET A 57 0.81 19.23 -18.53
C MET A 57 0.14 19.65 -19.83
N PHE A 58 0.53 20.83 -20.32
CA PHE A 58 0.27 21.24 -21.69
C PHE A 58 1.36 20.70 -22.62
N LEU A 59 0.92 20.21 -23.78
CA LEU A 59 1.76 19.81 -24.91
C LEU A 59 1.40 20.69 -26.11
N ASN A 60 2.31 21.56 -26.52
CA ASN A 60 2.13 22.32 -27.74
C ASN A 60 2.08 21.38 -28.96
N GLN A 61 1.47 21.83 -30.06
CA GLN A 61 1.50 21.08 -31.33
C GLN A 61 2.94 20.72 -31.73
N GLY A 62 3.15 19.46 -32.13
CA GLY A 62 4.47 18.94 -32.48
C GLY A 62 5.45 18.78 -31.32
N GLN A 63 5.04 19.06 -30.07
CA GLN A 63 5.94 18.96 -28.92
C GLN A 63 6.09 17.52 -28.44
N ARG A 64 7.34 17.13 -28.17
CA ARG A 64 7.68 15.94 -27.39
C ARG A 64 8.06 16.33 -25.97
N LYS A 65 7.55 15.61 -24.97
CA LYS A 65 7.91 15.80 -23.57
C LYS A 65 8.26 14.47 -22.94
N THR A 66 9.37 14.45 -22.19
CA THR A 66 9.82 13.28 -21.44
C THR A 66 9.85 13.64 -19.96
N LEU A 67 9.19 12.84 -19.14
CA LEU A 67 9.16 12.99 -17.69
C LEU A 67 9.71 11.72 -17.03
N TRP A 68 10.31 11.89 -15.86
CA TRP A 68 10.74 10.79 -15.01
C TRP A 68 10.04 10.89 -13.67
N LYS A 69 9.54 9.75 -13.19
CA LYS A 69 9.06 9.60 -11.83
C LYS A 69 9.70 8.38 -11.19
N THR A 70 10.35 8.59 -10.05
CA THR A 70 10.83 7.52 -9.17
C THR A 70 9.81 7.31 -8.06
N PHE A 71 9.46 6.05 -7.82
CA PHE A 71 8.65 5.58 -6.70
C PHE A 71 9.56 4.75 -5.77
N SER A 72 9.57 5.13 -4.51
CA SER A 72 10.15 4.31 -3.46
C SER A 72 9.15 3.24 -3.03
N LYS A 73 9.67 2.09 -2.64
CA LYS A 73 8.92 1.04 -1.96
C LYS A 73 9.49 0.86 -0.56
N GLU A 74 8.67 0.35 0.34
CA GLU A 74 9.10 -0.05 1.68
C GLU A 74 9.96 -1.33 1.62
N ALA A 75 10.61 -1.67 2.72
CA ALA A 75 11.29 -2.96 2.84
C ALA A 75 10.28 -4.09 2.67
N ASP A 76 10.72 -5.22 2.10
CA ASP A 76 9.92 -6.44 1.85
C ASP A 76 8.80 -6.35 0.79
N TYR A 77 8.33 -5.15 0.41
CA TYR A 77 7.36 -4.97 -0.67
C TYR A 77 8.00 -5.03 -2.07
N ASN A 78 8.74 -6.10 -2.35
CA ASN A 78 9.60 -6.19 -3.53
C ASN A 78 8.84 -6.56 -4.80
N GLN A 79 7.62 -7.09 -4.72
CA GLN A 79 6.85 -7.43 -5.92
C GLN A 79 6.11 -6.20 -6.46
N LEU A 80 6.09 -6.00 -7.78
CA LEU A 80 5.21 -5.03 -8.42
C LEU A 80 3.90 -5.71 -8.81
N ALA A 81 2.98 -5.91 -7.87
CA ALA A 81 1.70 -6.59 -8.09
C ALA A 81 0.92 -6.03 -9.29
N ALA A 82 0.82 -4.70 -9.38
CA ALA A 82 0.18 -4.04 -10.51
C ALA A 82 0.74 -2.64 -10.74
N PHE A 83 0.60 -2.15 -11.98
CA PHE A 83 0.87 -0.75 -12.32
C PHE A 83 -0.33 -0.15 -13.05
N VAL A 84 -1.05 0.72 -12.34
CA VAL A 84 -2.22 1.40 -12.90
C VAL A 84 -1.79 2.71 -13.52
N ALA A 85 -2.10 2.89 -14.81
CA ALA A 85 -1.86 4.11 -15.54
C ALA A 85 -3.17 4.64 -16.12
N ILE A 86 -3.63 5.80 -15.64
CA ILE A 86 -4.83 6.47 -16.11
C ILE A 86 -4.41 7.79 -16.76
N SER A 87 -4.76 7.96 -18.03
CA SER A 87 -4.57 9.19 -18.79
C SER A 87 -5.93 9.80 -19.16
N TYR A 88 -6.06 11.12 -19.11
CA TYR A 88 -7.29 11.80 -19.52
C TYR A 88 -7.01 13.25 -19.96
N GLY A 89 -7.97 13.83 -20.68
CA GLY A 89 -7.84 15.11 -21.38
C GLY A 89 -8.02 14.92 -22.90
N ASP A 90 -7.45 15.82 -23.69
CA ASP A 90 -7.41 15.64 -25.15
C ASP A 90 -6.23 14.75 -25.53
N LEU A 91 -6.50 13.44 -25.62
CA LEU A 91 -5.51 12.44 -26.01
C LEU A 91 -5.54 12.12 -27.51
N ARG A 92 -6.41 12.77 -28.29
CA ARG A 92 -6.51 12.50 -29.73
C ARG A 92 -5.20 12.89 -30.40
N SER A 93 -4.61 11.98 -31.18
CA SER A 93 -3.30 12.19 -31.80
C SER A 93 -2.17 12.50 -30.81
N VAL A 94 -2.35 12.19 -29.52
CA VAL A 94 -1.28 12.22 -28.51
C VAL A 94 -0.73 10.81 -28.37
N SER A 95 0.53 10.63 -28.76
CA SER A 95 1.26 9.41 -28.43
C SER A 95 1.71 9.47 -26.97
N CYS A 96 1.50 8.40 -26.22
CA CYS A 96 1.88 8.28 -24.81
C CYS A 96 2.47 6.91 -24.54
N ARG A 97 3.71 6.87 -24.06
CA ARG A 97 4.42 5.64 -23.66
C ARG A 97 4.99 5.80 -22.26
N ILE A 98 4.78 4.79 -21.42
CA ILE A 98 5.43 4.67 -20.11
C ILE A 98 6.36 3.47 -20.17
N SER A 99 7.63 3.66 -19.80
CA SER A 99 8.61 2.56 -19.66
C SER A 99 9.01 2.43 -18.19
N LEU A 100 8.95 1.21 -17.66
CA LEU A 100 9.23 0.90 -16.26
C LEU A 100 10.60 0.24 -16.11
N TYR A 101 11.35 0.70 -15.10
CA TYR A 101 12.72 0.28 -14.82
C TYR A 101 12.87 -0.10 -13.35
N ASN A 102 13.66 -1.15 -13.10
CA ASN A 102 14.06 -1.57 -11.75
C ASN A 102 15.35 -0.83 -11.36
N GLY A 103 15.28 0.04 -10.36
CA GLY A 103 16.40 0.82 -9.87
C GLY A 103 17.14 1.59 -10.97
N SER A 104 18.47 1.50 -10.99
CA SER A 104 19.31 2.18 -11.98
C SER A 104 19.39 1.49 -13.34
N SER A 105 18.66 0.39 -13.56
CA SER A 105 18.68 -0.35 -14.85
C SER A 105 18.48 0.58 -16.04
N SER A 106 19.24 0.35 -17.11
CA SER A 106 19.11 1.04 -18.40
C SER A 106 18.06 0.40 -19.30
N GLN A 107 17.63 -0.84 -19.00
CA GLN A 107 16.63 -1.58 -19.75
C GLN A 107 15.28 -1.53 -19.04
N ALA A 108 14.24 -1.17 -19.79
CA ALA A 108 12.88 -1.23 -19.28
C ALA A 108 12.41 -2.68 -19.26
N PHE A 109 11.81 -3.12 -18.15
CA PHE A 109 11.22 -4.46 -18.05
C PHE A 109 9.77 -4.50 -18.55
N LYS A 110 9.09 -3.34 -18.59
CA LYS A 110 7.72 -3.22 -19.12
C LYS A 110 7.55 -1.89 -19.84
N GLN A 111 6.76 -1.90 -20.92
CA GLN A 111 6.29 -0.71 -21.60
C GLN A 111 4.76 -0.71 -21.68
N LEU A 112 4.15 0.45 -21.46
CA LEU A 112 2.71 0.65 -21.44
C LEU A 112 2.34 1.75 -22.43
N ASN A 113 1.24 1.57 -23.16
CA ASN A 113 0.69 2.59 -24.06
C ASN A 113 -0.44 3.35 -23.38
N CYS A 114 -0.10 4.46 -22.74
CA CYS A 114 -1.05 5.34 -22.05
C CYS A 114 -1.83 6.27 -23.00
N GLY A 115 -1.82 6.03 -24.32
CA GLY A 115 -2.62 6.77 -25.29
C GLY A 115 -4.10 6.39 -25.25
N ARG A 116 -4.43 5.23 -24.66
CA ARG A 116 -5.79 4.81 -24.32
C ARG A 116 -5.88 4.72 -22.79
N SER A 117 -6.87 5.39 -22.19
CA SER A 117 -7.05 5.42 -20.73
C SER A 117 -7.39 4.04 -20.17
N GLN A 118 -7.31 3.89 -18.84
CA GLN A 118 -7.78 2.73 -18.06
C GLN A 118 -7.02 1.41 -18.32
N GLN A 119 -5.69 1.44 -18.24
CA GLN A 119 -4.91 0.20 -18.28
C GLN A 119 -4.64 -0.28 -16.86
N TRP A 120 -5.41 -1.28 -16.43
CA TRP A 120 -4.99 -2.18 -15.36
C TRP A 120 -3.92 -3.10 -15.97
N ASN A 121 -2.69 -3.01 -15.48
CA ASN A 121 -1.61 -3.91 -15.91
C ASN A 121 -1.32 -4.83 -14.73
N PRO A 122 -2.09 -5.91 -14.57
CA PRO A 122 -1.71 -6.96 -13.64
C PRO A 122 -0.38 -7.53 -14.13
N THR A 123 0.45 -7.93 -13.19
CA THR A 123 1.76 -8.49 -13.53
C THR A 123 1.80 -10.01 -13.46
N THR A 124 0.68 -10.65 -13.15
CA THR A 124 0.56 -12.10 -13.26
C THR A 124 0.62 -12.56 -14.73
N PRO A 125 1.21 -13.73 -14.99
CA PRO A 125 1.96 -14.57 -14.04
C PRO A 125 3.38 -14.07 -13.76
N ASP A 126 3.95 -13.24 -14.64
CA ASP A 126 5.34 -12.79 -14.58
C ASP A 126 5.56 -11.58 -13.63
N VAL A 127 5.35 -11.75 -12.33
CA VAL A 127 5.39 -10.67 -11.33
C VAL A 127 6.83 -10.15 -11.14
N PRO A 128 7.15 -8.89 -11.51
CA PRO A 128 8.50 -8.36 -11.40
C PRO A 128 8.93 -8.16 -9.95
N VAL A 129 10.12 -8.65 -9.62
CA VAL A 129 10.79 -8.35 -8.34
C VAL A 129 11.68 -7.11 -8.49
N LEU A 130 11.39 -6.09 -7.71
CA LEU A 130 12.10 -4.83 -7.62
C LEU A 130 13.12 -4.89 -6.48
N ASN A 131 14.41 -4.78 -6.79
CA ASN A 131 15.47 -4.83 -5.78
C ASN A 131 15.79 -3.43 -5.21
N SER A 132 15.15 -2.40 -5.75
CA SER A 132 15.40 -1.00 -5.39
C SER A 132 14.13 -0.17 -5.65
N THR A 133 14.23 0.97 -6.34
CA THR A 133 13.10 1.83 -6.70
C THR A 133 12.43 1.37 -8.00
N LEU A 134 11.18 1.77 -8.18
CA LEU A 134 10.54 1.72 -9.50
C LEU A 134 10.72 3.08 -10.17
N ARG A 135 11.26 3.10 -11.39
CA ARG A 135 11.33 4.32 -12.20
C ARG A 135 10.42 4.20 -13.41
N ALA A 136 9.59 5.22 -13.61
CA ALA A 136 8.74 5.37 -14.78
C ALA A 136 9.27 6.51 -15.66
N LYS A 137 9.62 6.20 -16.91
CA LYS A 137 9.87 7.18 -17.97
C LYS A 137 8.59 7.37 -18.75
N ILE A 138 8.04 8.58 -18.74
CA ILE A 138 6.84 8.93 -19.51
C ILE A 138 7.26 9.74 -20.72
N GLU A 139 6.87 9.28 -21.91
CA GLU A 139 7.17 9.91 -23.19
C GLU A 139 5.86 10.29 -23.89
N LEU A 140 5.66 11.59 -24.07
CA LEU A 140 4.48 12.17 -24.69
C LEU A 140 4.86 12.86 -26.00
N TYR A 141 4.00 12.79 -27.00
CA TYR A 141 4.13 13.54 -28.23
C TYR A 141 2.76 13.97 -28.74
N ASN A 142 2.56 15.28 -28.93
CA ASN A 142 1.35 15.82 -29.53
C ASN A 142 1.53 15.90 -31.05
N ALA A 143 0.87 14.99 -31.78
CA ALA A 143 0.84 14.97 -33.24
C ALA A 143 -0.36 15.72 -33.83
N ASP A 144 -1.16 16.41 -33.00
CA ASP A 144 -2.23 17.27 -33.46
C ASP A 144 -1.69 18.67 -33.76
N PHE A 145 -1.80 19.09 -35.02
CA PHE A 145 -1.44 20.43 -35.51
C PHE A 145 -2.67 21.32 -35.76
N THR A 146 -3.87 20.84 -35.42
CA THR A 146 -5.11 21.62 -35.53
C THR A 146 -5.38 22.49 -34.30
N GLN A 147 -4.75 22.15 -33.17
CA GLN A 147 -4.83 22.89 -31.92
C GLN A 147 -3.44 23.31 -31.46
N SER A 148 -3.29 24.54 -30.97
CA SER A 148 -1.98 25.08 -30.54
C SER A 148 -1.36 24.29 -29.39
N SER A 149 -2.19 23.74 -28.48
CA SER A 149 -1.76 22.91 -27.37
C SER A 149 -2.87 21.97 -26.89
N LYS A 150 -2.47 20.93 -26.16
CA LYS A 150 -3.37 19.96 -25.52
C LYS A 150 -3.03 19.77 -24.06
N LEU A 151 -4.05 19.61 -23.22
CA LEU A 151 -3.90 19.24 -21.82
C LEU A 151 -3.91 17.72 -21.68
N VAL A 152 -2.86 17.19 -21.07
CA VAL A 152 -2.76 15.77 -20.69
C VAL A 152 -2.67 15.69 -19.17
N ASN A 153 -3.50 14.84 -18.58
CA ASN A 153 -3.43 14.49 -17.17
C ASN A 153 -3.05 13.02 -17.04
N LEU A 154 -2.20 12.71 -16.06
CA LEU A 154 -1.73 11.37 -15.77
C LEU A 154 -1.85 11.07 -14.28
N ILE A 155 -2.38 9.89 -13.97
CA ILE A 155 -2.36 9.27 -12.64
C ILE A 155 -1.60 7.95 -12.79
N LEU A 156 -0.54 7.79 -12.01
CA LEU A 156 0.27 6.58 -11.96
C LEU A 156 0.20 6.01 -10.55
N THR A 157 -0.21 4.75 -10.43
CA THR A 157 -0.36 4.06 -9.15
C THR A 157 0.27 2.66 -9.24
N PRO A 158 1.58 2.53 -8.96
CA PRO A 158 2.16 1.24 -8.62
C PRO A 158 1.59 0.69 -7.31
N ASN A 159 1.35 -0.63 -7.31
CA ASN A 159 1.02 -1.43 -6.16
C ASN A 159 2.22 -2.34 -5.87
N PHE A 160 2.91 -2.10 -4.75
CA PHE A 160 4.02 -2.91 -4.28
C PHE A 160 3.51 -3.93 -3.27
N ALA A 161 4.00 -5.16 -3.35
CA ALA A 161 3.48 -6.27 -2.58
C ALA A 161 4.57 -7.08 -1.90
N THR A 162 4.21 -7.70 -0.77
CA THR A 162 5.00 -8.75 -0.12
C THR A 162 4.84 -10.06 -0.89
N THR A 163 5.57 -11.09 -0.48
CA THR A 163 5.45 -12.46 -1.04
C THR A 163 4.70 -13.38 -0.10
N ASP A 164 3.93 -12.83 0.84
CA ASP A 164 3.25 -13.59 1.88
C ASP A 164 2.04 -14.33 1.27
N ASP A 165 1.82 -15.55 1.74
CA ASP A 165 0.74 -16.49 1.38
C ASP A 165 0.45 -17.26 2.69
N ASN A 166 -0.54 -16.78 3.44
CA ASN A 166 -0.75 -17.14 4.84
C ASN A 166 -1.50 -18.47 5.01
N ASP A 167 -2.38 -18.81 4.07
CA ASP A 167 -3.09 -20.08 4.07
C ASP A 167 -2.46 -21.16 3.17
N SER A 168 -1.39 -20.78 2.44
CA SER A 168 -0.51 -21.68 1.70
C SER A 168 -1.19 -22.43 0.56
N ASP A 169 -2.15 -21.79 -0.11
CA ASP A 169 -2.86 -22.33 -1.26
C ASP A 169 -2.17 -22.02 -2.61
N GLY A 170 -1.10 -21.22 -2.58
CA GLY A 170 -0.33 -20.82 -3.74
C GLY A 170 -0.79 -19.51 -4.38
N LEU A 171 -1.82 -18.85 -3.83
CA LEU A 171 -2.18 -17.48 -4.12
C LEU A 171 -1.48 -16.55 -3.11
N PRO A 172 -0.65 -15.59 -3.57
CA PRO A 172 -0.13 -14.59 -2.64
C PRO A 172 -1.25 -13.70 -2.11
N GLY A 173 -1.19 -13.32 -0.83
CA GLY A 173 -2.24 -12.52 -0.18
C GLY A 173 -2.54 -11.17 -0.85
N TRP A 174 -1.59 -10.62 -1.62
CA TRP A 174 -1.85 -9.41 -2.42
C TRP A 174 -2.74 -9.68 -3.63
N PHE A 175 -2.62 -10.85 -4.25
CA PHE A 175 -3.46 -11.25 -5.38
C PHE A 175 -4.87 -11.43 -4.86
N GLU A 176 -5.02 -12.14 -3.76
CA GLU A 176 -6.30 -12.37 -3.14
C GLU A 176 -6.98 -11.08 -2.70
N THR A 177 -6.23 -10.16 -2.09
CA THR A 177 -6.69 -8.81 -1.76
C THR A 177 -7.20 -8.06 -3.01
N LEU A 178 -6.50 -8.17 -4.14
CA LEU A 178 -6.92 -7.53 -5.40
C LEU A 178 -8.10 -8.23 -6.08
N ARG A 179 -8.35 -9.50 -5.77
CA ARG A 179 -9.41 -10.34 -6.36
C ARG A 179 -10.59 -10.58 -5.42
N ASN A 180 -10.59 -9.96 -4.24
CA ASN A 180 -11.55 -10.19 -3.16
C ASN A 180 -11.63 -11.66 -2.72
N LEU A 181 -10.52 -12.40 -2.81
CA LEU A 181 -10.31 -13.71 -2.19
C LEU A 181 -9.82 -13.51 -0.74
N SER A 182 -9.53 -14.58 -0.02
CA SER A 182 -9.23 -14.57 1.40
C SER A 182 -7.96 -15.36 1.72
N ASP A 183 -6.89 -14.64 2.06
CA ASP A 183 -5.57 -15.12 2.52
C ASP A 183 -5.62 -15.76 3.93
N SER A 184 -6.72 -16.42 4.23
CA SER A 184 -7.03 -17.17 5.44
C SER A 184 -7.97 -18.36 5.16
N ASP A 185 -8.31 -18.59 3.89
CA ASP A 185 -9.19 -19.63 3.38
C ASP A 185 -8.59 -20.27 2.12
N ALA A 186 -7.68 -21.21 2.34
CA ALA A 186 -7.00 -21.97 1.29
C ALA A 186 -7.93 -22.71 0.30
N THR A 187 -9.24 -22.79 0.59
CA THR A 187 -10.19 -23.44 -0.32
C THR A 187 -10.66 -22.53 -1.45
N ASP A 188 -10.43 -21.22 -1.35
CA ASP A 188 -10.91 -20.28 -2.36
C ASP A 188 -10.00 -20.20 -3.60
N ALA A 189 -8.75 -20.66 -3.52
CA ALA A 189 -7.91 -20.99 -4.68
C ALA A 189 -8.57 -21.97 -5.66
N ASP A 190 -9.37 -22.92 -5.15
CA ASP A 190 -10.10 -23.90 -5.95
C ASP A 190 -11.49 -23.39 -6.41
N SER A 191 -11.85 -22.15 -6.06
CA SER A 191 -13.15 -21.57 -6.44
C SER A 191 -13.19 -21.10 -7.89
N ASP A 192 -14.33 -21.31 -8.54
CA ASP A 192 -14.68 -20.77 -9.86
C ASP A 192 -15.86 -19.81 -9.66
N ARG A 193 -15.56 -18.55 -9.31
CA ARG A 193 -16.59 -17.58 -8.89
C ARG A 193 -17.41 -17.01 -10.04
N ASP A 194 -16.87 -16.99 -11.25
CA ASP A 194 -17.55 -16.48 -12.44
C ASP A 194 -18.11 -17.58 -13.37
N LEU A 195 -17.90 -18.85 -13.00
CA LEU A 195 -18.46 -20.05 -13.61
C LEU A 195 -18.00 -20.24 -15.06
N ASP A 196 -16.75 -19.89 -15.36
CA ASP A 196 -16.16 -20.05 -16.67
C ASP A 196 -15.33 -21.34 -16.84
N GLY A 197 -15.22 -22.12 -15.76
CA GLY A 197 -14.60 -23.43 -15.72
C GLY A 197 -13.14 -23.46 -15.25
N TYR A 198 -12.60 -22.34 -14.77
CA TYR A 198 -11.24 -22.25 -14.24
C TYR A 198 -11.22 -21.85 -12.77
N THR A 199 -10.27 -22.42 -12.01
CA THR A 199 -10.11 -22.03 -10.60
C THR A 199 -9.34 -20.72 -10.47
N ALA A 200 -9.51 -20.03 -9.34
CA ALA A 200 -8.75 -18.82 -9.04
C ALA A 200 -7.23 -19.02 -9.12
N PHE A 201 -6.73 -20.20 -8.75
CA PHE A 201 -5.34 -20.59 -8.89
C PHE A 201 -4.89 -20.74 -10.35
N GLU A 202 -5.67 -21.41 -11.18
CA GLU A 202 -5.38 -21.54 -12.62
C GLU A 202 -5.33 -20.16 -13.30
N GLU A 203 -6.22 -19.25 -12.88
CA GLU A 203 -6.26 -17.90 -13.39
C GLU A 203 -5.13 -17.00 -12.89
N TYR A 204 -4.68 -17.19 -11.65
CA TYR A 204 -3.45 -16.59 -11.16
C TYR A 204 -2.26 -16.97 -12.05
N GLN A 205 -2.13 -18.26 -12.37
CA GLN A 205 -1.08 -18.79 -13.25
C GLN A 205 -1.22 -18.33 -14.70
N ALA A 206 -2.44 -18.08 -15.17
CA ALA A 206 -2.69 -17.59 -16.54
C ALA A 206 -2.65 -16.06 -16.67
N GLY A 207 -2.63 -15.33 -15.56
CA GLY A 207 -2.69 -13.87 -15.56
C GLY A 207 -4.08 -13.31 -15.84
N THR A 208 -5.14 -14.06 -15.53
CA THR A 208 -6.53 -13.71 -15.81
C THR A 208 -7.25 -13.23 -14.54
N HIS A 209 -8.59 -13.23 -14.52
CA HIS A 209 -9.37 -12.54 -13.49
C HIS A 209 -10.50 -13.45 -12.98
N PRO A 210 -10.42 -13.91 -11.70
CA PRO A 210 -11.36 -14.89 -11.12
C PRO A 210 -12.72 -14.37 -10.72
N SER A 211 -13.19 -13.36 -11.43
CA SER A 211 -14.54 -12.81 -11.27
C SER A 211 -15.04 -12.17 -12.56
N ASP A 212 -14.38 -12.44 -13.70
CA ASP A 212 -14.76 -12.00 -15.03
C ASP A 212 -14.66 -13.18 -16.00
N SER A 213 -15.78 -13.81 -16.30
CA SER A 213 -15.88 -14.97 -17.19
C SER A 213 -15.44 -14.73 -18.65
N ASN A 214 -15.14 -13.48 -19.02
CA ASN A 214 -14.53 -13.15 -20.31
C ASN A 214 -12.99 -13.12 -20.25
N SER A 215 -12.41 -13.14 -19.06
CA SER A 215 -10.98 -13.13 -18.79
C SER A 215 -10.58 -14.52 -18.32
N LYS A 216 -10.31 -15.42 -19.27
CA LYS A 216 -9.99 -16.83 -19.01
C LYS A 216 -8.65 -17.26 -19.63
N PRO A 217 -8.02 -18.33 -19.13
CA PRO A 217 -6.84 -18.94 -19.75
C PRO A 217 -7.05 -19.24 -21.24
N LEU A 218 -5.98 -19.12 -22.04
CA LEU A 218 -5.99 -19.36 -23.50
C LEU A 218 -5.89 -20.85 -23.87
#